data_AF-A0A3S4M7S7-F1
#
_entry.id   AF-A0A3S4M7S7-F1
#
_cell.length_a   1.000
_cell.length_b   1.000
_cell.length_c   1.000
_cell.angle_alpha   90.00
_cell.angle_beta   90.00
_cell.angle_gamma   90.00
#
_symmetry.space_group_name_H-M   'P 1'
#
loop_
_entity.id
_entity.type
_entity.pdbx_description
1 polymer ?
#
loop_
_entity_poly.entity_id
_entity_poly.type
_entity_poly.pdbx_seq_one_letter_code
_entity_poly.pdbx_strand_id
1 'polypeptide(L)'
;MDYEFLRDITGVVKVRMSMGHEVVGHWFNEEVKENLALLDEVEDAARTLKGSERSWQRAGHEYTLWMDGEEVMVRANQLEFAAMKWKRG
;
A
#
# COMPACT_ATOMS: atom_id res chain seq x y z
N MET A 1 -4.97 2.04 -14.36
CA MET A 1 -4.45 2.65 -13.12
C MET A 1 -3.39 3.64 -13.54
N ASP A 2 -3.64 4.94 -13.33
CA ASP A 2 -2.69 6.00 -13.65
C ASP A 2 -1.94 6.42 -12.37
N TYR A 3 -0.65 6.69 -12.51
CA TYR A 3 0.22 7.11 -11.43
C TYR A 3 1.17 8.22 -11.90
N GLU A 4 1.54 9.09 -10.98
CA GLU A 4 2.47 10.20 -11.23
C GLU A 4 3.49 10.30 -10.10
N PHE A 5 4.76 10.50 -10.49
CA PHE A 5 5.83 10.82 -9.55
C PHE A 5 6.02 12.33 -9.51
N LEU A 6 5.91 12.89 -8.31
CA LEU A 6 6.13 14.31 -8.05
C LEU A 6 7.43 14.47 -7.29
N ARG A 7 8.27 15.41 -7.69
CA ARG A 7 9.46 15.79 -6.93
C ARG A 7 9.25 17.18 -6.35
N ASP A 8 9.28 17.29 -5.03
CA ASP A 8 9.16 18.60 -4.40
C ASP A 8 10.51 19.34 -4.35
N ILE A 9 10.48 20.59 -3.87
CA ILE A 9 11.64 21.49 -3.85
C ILE A 9 12.78 21.00 -2.95
N THR A 10 12.52 20.10 -1.99
CA THR A 10 13.54 19.47 -1.15
C THR A 10 14.12 18.22 -1.81
N GLY A 11 13.64 17.86 -3.01
CA GLY A 11 14.12 16.74 -3.80
C GLY A 11 13.48 15.40 -3.46
N VAL A 12 12.54 15.35 -2.49
CA VAL A 12 11.81 14.15 -2.12
C VAL A 12 10.82 13.77 -3.22
N VAL A 13 10.76 12.47 -3.51
CA VAL A 13 9.84 11.91 -4.51
C VAL A 13 8.57 11.44 -3.79
N LYS A 14 7.41 11.87 -4.30
CA LYS A 14 6.09 11.45 -3.85
C LYS A 14 5.37 10.73 -4.97
N VAL A 15 4.59 9.73 -4.61
CA VAL A 15 3.74 8.99 -5.54
C VAL A 15 2.30 9.46 -5.39
N ARG A 16 1.64 9.73 -6.50
CA ARG A 16 0.20 10.00 -6.55
C ARG A 16 -0.47 8.98 -7.47
N MET A 17 -1.51 8.33 -6.95
CA MET A 17 -2.32 7.37 -7.70
C MET A 17 -3.67 7.99 -8.05
N SER A 18 -4.23 7.63 -9.20
CA SER A 18 -5.58 8.04 -9.61
C SER A 18 -6.68 7.42 -8.73
N MET A 19 -7.88 8.03 -8.77
CA MET A 19 -9.04 7.71 -7.92
C MET A 19 -9.28 6.20 -7.74
N GLY A 20 -9.48 5.79 -6.49
CA GLY A 20 -9.69 4.40 -6.10
C GLY A 20 -8.40 3.61 -5.79
N HIS A 21 -7.21 4.17 -6.08
CA HIS A 21 -5.92 3.56 -5.76
C HIS A 21 -5.05 4.46 -4.87
N GLU A 22 -5.62 5.53 -4.33
CA GLU A 22 -4.95 6.55 -3.51
C GLU A 22 -4.25 5.94 -2.29
N VAL A 23 -4.85 4.91 -1.68
CA VAL A 23 -4.29 4.18 -0.53
C VAL A 23 -2.92 3.56 -0.84
N VAL A 24 -2.68 3.13 -2.07
CA VAL A 24 -1.37 2.59 -2.48
C VAL A 24 -0.32 3.71 -2.51
N GLY A 25 -0.70 4.89 -3.03
CA GLY A 25 0.17 6.07 -3.02
C GLY A 25 0.49 6.52 -1.60
N HIS A 26 -0.49 6.47 -0.69
CA HIS A 26 -0.26 6.77 0.72
C HIS A 26 0.69 5.77 1.39
N TRP A 27 0.56 4.46 1.14
CA TRP A 27 1.52 3.48 1.65
C TRP A 27 2.95 3.77 1.19
N PHE A 28 3.17 4.09 -0.09
CA PHE A 28 4.50 4.50 -0.58
C PHE A 28 5.01 5.77 0.13
N ASN A 29 4.15 6.76 0.33
CA ASN A 29 4.57 8.02 0.92
C ASN A 29 4.76 7.94 2.44
N GLU A 30 4.11 7.02 3.15
CA GLU A 30 4.15 6.94 4.62
C GLU A 30 5.06 5.81 5.13
N GLU A 31 4.99 4.62 4.54
CA GLU A 31 5.77 3.46 5.00
C GLU A 31 7.15 3.40 4.36
N VAL A 32 7.27 3.82 3.08
CA VAL A 32 8.50 3.65 2.29
C VAL A 32 9.43 4.87 2.33
N LYS A 33 8.91 6.08 2.57
CA LYS A 33 9.65 7.36 2.48
C LYS A 33 11.05 7.36 3.14
N GLU A 34 11.20 6.67 4.26
CA GLU A 34 12.43 6.65 5.07
C GLU A 34 13.01 5.23 5.20
N ASN A 35 12.41 4.25 4.52
CA ASN A 35 12.78 2.85 4.61
C ASN A 35 12.75 2.18 3.24
N LEU A 36 13.74 2.49 2.39
CA LEU A 36 13.86 1.86 1.08
C LEU A 36 14.07 0.35 1.14
N ALA A 37 14.65 -0.17 2.24
CA ALA A 37 14.79 -1.61 2.44
C ALA A 37 13.44 -2.34 2.53
N LEU A 38 12.36 -1.63 2.88
CA LEU A 38 11.00 -2.17 2.80
C LEU A 38 10.59 -2.48 1.37
N LEU A 39 11.03 -1.69 0.38
CA LEU A 39 10.76 -1.99 -1.03
C LEU A 39 11.46 -3.27 -1.46
N ASP A 40 12.72 -3.46 -1.05
CA ASP A 40 13.46 -4.69 -1.34
C ASP A 40 12.76 -5.91 -0.73
N GLU A 41 12.29 -5.80 0.52
CA GLU A 41 11.53 -6.85 1.22
C GLU A 41 10.24 -7.21 0.47
N VAL A 42 9.48 -6.20 0.07
CA VAL A 42 8.21 -6.37 -0.66
C VAL A 42 8.44 -6.95 -2.06
N GLU A 43 9.48 -6.51 -2.75
CA GLU A 43 9.80 -7.02 -4.09
C GLU A 43 10.21 -8.50 -4.04
N ASP A 44 11.05 -8.88 -3.07
CA ASP A 44 11.46 -10.27 -2.87
C ASP A 44 10.26 -11.17 -2.51
N ALA A 45 9.39 -10.69 -1.62
CA ALA A 45 8.14 -11.38 -1.28
C ALA A 45 7.27 -11.57 -2.53
N ALA A 46 7.04 -10.53 -3.33
CA ALA A 46 6.24 -10.61 -4.55
C ALA A 46 6.82 -11.60 -5.58
N ARG A 47 8.16 -11.65 -5.74
CA ARG A 47 8.83 -12.64 -6.60
C ARG A 47 8.62 -14.06 -6.10
N THR A 48 8.69 -14.26 -4.78
CA THR A 48 8.52 -15.58 -4.15
C THR A 48 7.08 -16.08 -4.21
N LEU A 49 6.11 -15.18 -4.12
CA LEU A 49 4.68 -15.51 -4.15
C LEU A 49 4.16 -15.82 -5.55
N LYS A 50 4.82 -15.34 -6.60
CA LYS A 50 4.38 -15.55 -7.98
C LYS A 50 4.29 -17.03 -8.33
N GLY A 51 3.07 -17.51 -8.62
CA GLY A 51 2.79 -18.92 -8.92
C GLY A 51 2.75 -19.83 -7.69
N SER A 52 2.70 -19.24 -6.48
CA SER A 52 2.51 -19.93 -5.21
C SER A 52 1.08 -19.69 -4.69
N GLU A 53 0.56 -20.63 -3.91
CA GLU A 53 -0.67 -20.43 -3.11
C GLU A 53 -0.38 -19.79 -1.73
N ARG A 54 0.88 -19.40 -1.51
CA ARG A 54 1.29 -18.72 -0.27
C ARG A 54 0.76 -17.29 -0.29
N SER A 55 0.59 -16.74 0.92
CA SER A 55 0.39 -15.32 1.12
C SER A 55 1.48 -14.77 2.04
N TRP A 56 1.71 -13.47 1.91
CA TRP A 56 2.65 -12.72 2.72
C TRP A 56 1.98 -11.45 3.23
N GLN A 57 2.33 -11.05 4.44
CA GLN A 57 1.78 -9.86 5.06
C GLN A 57 2.86 -9.08 5.80
N ARG A 58 2.78 -7.76 5.71
CA ARG A 58 3.61 -6.83 6.45
C ARG A 58 2.76 -5.74 7.08
N ALA A 59 2.68 -5.77 8.41
CA ALA A 59 2.10 -4.67 9.16
C ALA A 59 3.12 -3.52 9.25
N GLY A 60 2.74 -2.37 8.71
CA GLY A 60 3.45 -1.11 8.84
C GLY A 60 2.86 -0.23 9.95
N HIS A 61 3.25 1.04 9.97
CA HIS A 61 2.83 2.01 10.97
C HIS A 61 1.36 2.43 10.76
N GLU A 62 1.04 2.99 9.60
CA GLU A 62 -0.31 3.41 9.21
C GLU A 62 -1.01 2.40 8.30
N TYR A 63 -0.23 1.63 7.53
CA TYR A 63 -0.77 0.71 6.53
C TYR A 63 -0.19 -0.69 6.67
N THR A 64 -1.01 -1.68 6.39
CA THR A 64 -0.64 -3.09 6.25
C THR A 64 -0.69 -3.48 4.78
N LEU A 65 0.37 -4.11 4.29
CA LEU A 65 0.44 -4.71 2.97
C LEU A 65 0.18 -6.21 3.09
N TRP A 66 -0.68 -6.74 2.23
CA TRP A 66 -0.93 -8.16 2.07
C TRP A 66 -0.81 -8.52 0.60
N MET A 67 -0.20 -9.66 0.30
CA MET A 67 0.02 -10.13 -1.07
C MET A 67 -0.15 -11.64 -1.14
N ASP A 68 -0.64 -12.11 -2.27
CA ASP A 68 -0.60 -13.51 -2.67
C ASP A 68 -0.07 -13.63 -4.12
N GLY A 69 -0.19 -14.81 -4.73
CA GLY A 69 0.29 -15.03 -6.09
C GLY A 69 -0.47 -14.27 -7.19
N GLU A 70 -1.65 -13.73 -6.88
CA GLU A 70 -2.57 -13.08 -7.82
C GLU A 70 -2.82 -11.61 -7.48
N GLU A 71 -3.00 -11.27 -6.20
CA GLU A 71 -3.43 -9.93 -5.79
C GLU A 71 -2.51 -9.28 -4.73
N VAL A 72 -2.59 -7.94 -4.67
CA VAL A 72 -1.93 -7.11 -3.66
C VAL A 72 -2.95 -6.18 -3.03
N MET A 73 -3.05 -6.19 -1.71
CA MET A 73 -3.95 -5.36 -0.93
C MET A 73 -3.19 -4.46 0.03
N VAL A 74 -3.54 -3.17 0.03
CA VAL A 74 -3.08 -2.19 1.01
C VAL A 74 -4.24 -1.77 1.89
N ARG A 75 -4.10 -1.89 3.20
CA ARG A 75 -5.15 -1.54 4.18
C ARG A 75 -4.63 -0.55 5.21
N ALA A 76 -5.35 0.53 5.47
CA ALA A 76 -5.05 1.39 6.62
C ALA A 76 -5.37 0.68 7.94
N ASN A 77 -4.43 0.71 8.88
CA ASN A 77 -4.51 0.05 10.17
C ASN A 77 -5.67 0.61 11.02
N GLN A 78 -5.90 1.92 10.95
CA GLN A 78 -6.94 2.62 11.72
C GLN A 78 -8.33 2.58 11.08
N LEU A 79 -8.45 2.13 9.82
CA LEU A 79 -9.75 1.84 9.21
C LEU A 79 -10.13 0.40 9.53
N GLU A 80 -10.47 0.13 10.80
CA GLU A 80 -11.60 -0.75 11.05
C GLU A 80 -12.82 -0.05 10.45
N PHE A 81 -13.43 -0.68 9.46
CA PHE A 81 -14.66 -0.17 8.86
C PHE A 81 -15.65 0.17 9.97
N ALA A 82 -15.91 1.46 10.19
CA ALA A 82 -17.22 1.92 10.61
C ALA A 82 -18.22 1.68 9.45
N ALA A 83 -18.34 0.42 9.04
CA ALA A 83 -19.39 -0.01 8.15
C ALA A 83 -20.69 0.05 8.94
N MET A 84 -21.59 0.92 8.46
CA MET A 84 -23.00 1.02 8.80
C MET A 84 -23.37 1.56 10.20
N LYS A 85 -23.85 2.81 10.19
CA LYS A 85 -25.25 3.07 10.57
C LYS A 85 -25.80 4.35 9.93
N TRP A 86 -26.03 4.31 8.62
CA TRP A 86 -27.11 5.11 8.04
C TRP A 86 -28.41 4.32 8.19
N LYS A 87 -29.06 4.43 9.35
CA LYS A 87 -30.48 4.07 9.47
C LYS A 87 -31.24 5.18 8.75
N ARG A 88 -31.80 4.88 7.59
CA ARG A 88 -32.93 5.66 7.06
C ARG A 88 -34.05 5.59 8.10
N GLY A 89 -34.35 6.73 8.70
CA GLY A 89 -35.63 6.99 9.38
C GLY A 89 -36.61 7.61 8.41
#